data_AF-A0A2H1GF50-F1
#
_entry.id   AF-A0A2H1GF50-F1
#
_cell.length_a   1.000
_cell.length_b   1.000
_cell.length_c   1.000
_cell.angle_alpha   90.00
_cell.angle_beta   90.00
_cell.angle_gamma   90.00
#
_symmetry.space_group_name_H-M   'P 1'
#
loop_
_entity.id
_entity.type
_entity.pdbx_description
1 polymer ?
#
loop_
_entity_poly.entity_id
_entity_poly.type
_entity_poly.pdbx_seq_one_letter_code
_entity_poly.pdbx_strand_id
1 'polypeptide(L)'
;MAPSKAMDSLDFRTYRTSAGMKELLCCEDTHISRLEIAVRCYLNDRDTKTSAGPSVRDTFKAIAKSDAVIDALLSGFFGNTERQLPNYFYWGLGQMQMYLYHKALEELEEVRAEKSKEQSVSAQKRQAKRRWNVERDQDDDEPSPVKKMKTEVETPIEAQRTPPASPSAAAQSPANLGELLKSQAQKFTNETNKAVDAHVELLVKAQVEKQVRPREQCLLDGQLALAVAESRLKERETRLAEAEAEQRRKQTEETDAMIKREEDVVKREEVMAELRKENAEWEAHCKSLEATLQTTSKRLEELTEKEARLKDLAGKHVEVLEDLKRAIQ
;
A
#
# COMPACT_ATOMS: atom_id res chain seq x y z
N MET A 1 -49.15 -36.38 -9.22
CA MET A 1 -48.11 -35.62 -8.50
C MET A 1 -48.08 -34.22 -9.08
N ALA A 2 -48.39 -33.22 -8.28
CA ALA A 2 -48.45 -31.82 -8.73
C ALA A 2 -47.03 -31.25 -8.91
N PRO A 3 -46.79 -30.40 -9.93
CA PRO A 3 -45.51 -29.76 -10.12
C PRO A 3 -45.32 -28.64 -9.08
N SER A 4 -44.17 -28.71 -8.40
CA SER A 4 -43.35 -27.63 -7.86
C SER A 4 -44.06 -26.31 -7.50
N LYS A 5 -44.48 -26.19 -6.23
CA LYS A 5 -44.78 -24.91 -5.57
C LYS A 5 -43.52 -24.09 -5.20
N ALA A 6 -42.32 -24.51 -5.61
CA ALA A 6 -41.05 -23.87 -5.23
C ALA A 6 -40.51 -22.88 -6.29
N MET A 7 -41.20 -22.69 -7.42
CA MET A 7 -40.69 -21.87 -8.53
C MET A 7 -41.07 -20.38 -8.46
N ASP A 8 -42.11 -20.01 -7.71
CA ASP A 8 -42.68 -18.66 -7.82
C ASP A 8 -42.14 -17.63 -6.79
N SER A 9 -41.05 -17.93 -6.07
CA SER A 9 -40.49 -16.98 -5.09
C SER A 9 -38.96 -16.91 -5.03
N LEU A 10 -38.24 -17.21 -6.11
CA LEU A 10 -36.83 -16.80 -6.23
C LEU A 10 -36.76 -15.31 -6.55
N ASP A 11 -37.12 -14.53 -5.54
CA ASP A 11 -37.13 -13.08 -5.57
C ASP A 11 -35.70 -12.57 -5.82
N PHE A 12 -35.55 -11.50 -6.59
CA PHE A 12 -34.25 -10.92 -6.98
C PHE A 12 -33.35 -10.63 -5.75
N ARG A 13 -33.97 -10.48 -4.58
CA ARG A 13 -33.33 -10.18 -3.30
C ARG A 13 -32.54 -11.33 -2.70
N THR A 14 -32.81 -12.58 -3.08
CA THR A 14 -32.22 -13.76 -2.42
C THR A 14 -30.69 -13.72 -2.46
N TYR A 15 -30.11 -13.44 -3.64
CA TYR A 15 -28.65 -13.43 -3.84
C TYR A 15 -27.96 -12.12 -3.40
N ARG A 16 -28.70 -11.19 -2.79
CA ARG A 16 -28.13 -9.97 -2.18
C ARG A 16 -27.68 -10.19 -0.74
N THR A 17 -28.02 -11.34 -0.16
CA THR A 17 -27.69 -11.70 1.22
C THR A 17 -26.59 -12.74 1.25
N SER A 18 -25.75 -12.72 2.30
CA SER A 18 -24.72 -13.74 2.52
C SER A 18 -25.32 -15.16 2.55
N ALA A 19 -26.49 -15.32 3.17
CA ALA A 19 -27.21 -16.60 3.21
C ALA A 19 -27.58 -17.10 1.80
N GLY A 20 -28.09 -16.24 0.92
CA GLY A 20 -28.43 -16.63 -0.45
C GLY A 20 -27.21 -16.87 -1.35
N MET A 21 -26.09 -16.17 -1.11
CA MET A 21 -24.82 -16.45 -1.79
C MET A 21 -24.26 -17.82 -1.37
N LYS A 22 -24.37 -18.15 -0.08
CA LYS A 22 -23.96 -19.43 0.49
C LYS A 22 -24.76 -20.59 -0.12
N GLU A 23 -26.07 -20.42 -0.22
CA GLU A 23 -26.97 -21.41 -0.83
C GLU A 23 -26.66 -21.60 -2.32
N LEU A 24 -26.37 -20.52 -3.04
CA LEU A 24 -26.04 -20.56 -4.47
C LEU A 24 -24.69 -21.22 -4.74
N LEU A 25 -23.63 -20.79 -4.04
CA LEU A 25 -22.25 -21.22 -4.27
C LEU A 25 -21.87 -22.51 -3.52
N CYS A 26 -22.72 -22.97 -2.60
CA CYS A 26 -22.46 -24.13 -1.74
C CYS A 26 -21.11 -24.04 -1.00
N CYS A 27 -20.76 -22.85 -0.50
CA CYS A 27 -19.45 -22.58 0.07
C CYS A 27 -19.53 -22.05 1.52
N GLU A 28 -18.39 -21.91 2.17
CA GLU A 28 -18.28 -21.32 3.51
C GLU A 28 -18.32 -19.78 3.47
N ASP A 29 -18.67 -19.15 4.58
CA ASP A 29 -18.77 -17.68 4.70
C ASP A 29 -17.41 -16.99 4.46
N THR A 30 -16.31 -17.69 4.73
CA THR A 30 -14.92 -17.27 4.46
C THR A 30 -14.68 -17.09 2.96
N HIS A 31 -15.23 -17.97 2.12
CA HIS A 31 -15.12 -17.91 0.68
C HIS A 31 -15.96 -16.76 0.09
N ILE A 32 -17.14 -16.53 0.64
CA ILE A 32 -17.99 -15.38 0.28
C ILE A 32 -17.27 -14.07 0.62
N SER A 33 -16.75 -13.95 1.85
CA SER A 33 -16.00 -12.78 2.30
C SER A 33 -14.77 -12.52 1.43
N ARG A 34 -14.05 -13.57 1.05
CA ARG A 34 -12.90 -13.49 0.14
C ARG A 34 -13.29 -12.96 -1.24
N LEU A 35 -14.42 -13.41 -1.79
CA LEU A 35 -14.97 -12.91 -3.05
C LEU A 35 -15.35 -11.43 -2.95
N GLU A 36 -16.05 -11.02 -1.89
CA GLU A 36 -16.41 -9.62 -1.65
C GLU A 36 -15.19 -8.70 -1.54
N ILE A 37 -14.15 -9.15 -0.82
CA ILE A 37 -12.87 -8.42 -0.69
C ILE A 37 -12.18 -8.31 -2.05
N ALA A 38 -12.11 -9.41 -2.81
CA ALA A 38 -11.44 -9.41 -4.11
C ALA A 38 -12.11 -8.45 -5.10
N VAL A 39 -13.45 -8.37 -5.11
CA VAL A 39 -14.20 -7.41 -5.94
C VAL A 39 -13.87 -5.97 -5.53
N ARG A 40 -13.89 -5.66 -4.23
CA ARG A 40 -13.56 -4.31 -3.72
C ARG A 40 -12.14 -3.89 -4.06
N CYS A 41 -11.16 -4.77 -3.79
CA CYS A 41 -9.76 -4.51 -4.11
C CYS A 41 -9.55 -4.26 -5.60
N TYR A 42 -10.13 -5.11 -6.45
CA TYR A 42 -9.99 -4.99 -7.90
C TYR A 42 -10.55 -3.66 -8.43
N LEU A 43 -11.76 -3.28 -7.99
CA LEU A 43 -12.38 -2.02 -8.42
C LEU A 43 -11.58 -0.82 -7.92
N ASN A 44 -11.11 -0.84 -6.67
CA ASN A 44 -10.28 0.24 -6.11
C ASN A 44 -8.96 0.41 -6.88
N ASP A 45 -8.27 -0.70 -7.21
CA ASP A 45 -6.99 -0.67 -7.91
C ASP A 45 -7.11 -0.23 -9.37
N ARG A 46 -8.20 -0.61 -10.05
CA ARG A 46 -8.36 -0.37 -11.49
C ARG A 46 -9.01 0.97 -11.82
N ASP A 47 -9.87 1.49 -10.95
CA ASP A 47 -10.50 2.80 -11.15
C ASP A 47 -9.49 3.96 -11.07
N THR A 48 -8.27 3.70 -10.57
CA THR A 48 -7.15 4.67 -10.63
C THR A 48 -6.46 4.74 -12.00
N LYS A 49 -6.77 3.83 -12.94
CA LYS A 49 -5.96 3.61 -14.16
C LYS A 49 -6.68 3.81 -15.49
N THR A 50 -8.02 3.86 -15.53
CA THR A 50 -8.77 3.95 -16.81
C THR A 50 -10.01 4.85 -16.72
N SER A 51 -10.25 5.70 -17.74
CA SER A 51 -11.38 6.66 -17.78
C SER A 51 -12.76 6.02 -17.95
N ALA A 52 -12.82 4.77 -18.42
CA ALA A 52 -14.02 3.95 -18.46
C ALA A 52 -13.82 2.85 -17.42
N GLY A 53 -14.59 2.88 -16.33
CA GLY A 53 -14.49 1.90 -15.26
C GLY A 53 -14.61 0.45 -15.78
N PRO A 54 -14.06 -0.54 -15.07
CA PRO A 54 -14.07 -1.93 -15.53
C PRO A 54 -15.49 -2.49 -15.64
N SER A 55 -15.82 -3.21 -16.71
CA SER A 55 -17.11 -3.90 -16.81
C SER A 55 -17.24 -5.04 -15.79
N VAL A 56 -18.47 -5.39 -15.40
CA VAL A 56 -18.74 -6.54 -14.49
C VAL A 56 -18.05 -7.80 -14.99
N ARG A 57 -18.18 -8.11 -16.29
CA ARG A 57 -17.56 -9.28 -16.91
C ARG A 57 -16.03 -9.26 -16.78
N ASP A 58 -15.39 -8.11 -17.02
CA ASP A 58 -13.93 -8.01 -16.94
C ASP A 58 -13.42 -8.12 -15.50
N THR A 59 -14.15 -7.55 -14.55
CA THR A 59 -13.85 -7.64 -13.12
C THR A 59 -13.81 -9.09 -12.65
N PHE A 60 -14.89 -9.85 -12.87
CA PHE A 60 -14.94 -11.25 -12.42
C PHE A 60 -13.99 -12.16 -13.20
N LYS A 61 -13.77 -11.90 -14.50
CA LYS A 61 -12.77 -12.63 -15.28
C LYS A 61 -11.35 -12.41 -14.76
N ALA A 62 -11.03 -11.19 -14.32
CA ALA A 62 -9.71 -10.89 -13.78
C ALA A 62 -9.53 -11.49 -12.37
N ILE A 63 -10.56 -11.39 -11.52
CA ILE A 63 -10.55 -11.96 -10.17
C ILE A 63 -10.38 -13.48 -10.22
N ALA A 64 -11.14 -14.17 -11.07
CA ALA A 64 -11.03 -15.61 -11.26
C ALA A 64 -9.62 -16.02 -11.71
N LYS A 65 -9.01 -15.26 -12.64
CA LYS A 65 -7.62 -15.53 -13.06
C LYS A 65 -6.58 -15.34 -11.96
N SER A 66 -6.83 -14.42 -11.03
CA SER A 66 -5.90 -14.14 -9.92
C SER A 66 -6.07 -15.07 -8.72
N ASP A 67 -7.21 -15.74 -8.60
CA ASP A 67 -7.54 -16.54 -7.42
C ASP A 67 -8.23 -17.85 -7.81
N ALA A 68 -7.48 -18.96 -7.73
CA ALA A 68 -7.94 -20.29 -8.07
C ALA A 68 -9.12 -20.77 -7.21
N VAL A 69 -9.25 -20.29 -5.97
CA VAL A 69 -10.39 -20.64 -5.10
C VAL A 69 -11.65 -19.95 -5.61
N ILE A 70 -11.55 -18.68 -6.00
CA ILE A 70 -12.67 -17.95 -6.60
C ILE A 70 -13.04 -18.53 -7.97
N ASP A 71 -12.06 -18.88 -8.80
CA ASP A 71 -12.30 -19.53 -10.08
C ASP A 71 -13.11 -20.84 -9.93
N ALA A 72 -12.71 -21.67 -8.96
CA ALA A 72 -13.41 -22.90 -8.63
C ALA A 72 -14.83 -22.64 -8.08
N LEU A 73 -15.05 -21.59 -7.28
CA LEU A 73 -16.37 -21.19 -6.80
C LEU A 73 -17.29 -20.74 -7.94
N LEU A 74 -16.80 -19.86 -8.80
CA LEU A 74 -17.59 -19.31 -9.91
C LEU A 74 -17.85 -20.35 -11.01
N SER A 75 -16.98 -21.36 -11.12
CA SER A 75 -17.16 -22.50 -12.04
C SER A 75 -18.11 -23.57 -11.48
N GLY A 76 -18.54 -23.46 -10.22
CA GLY A 76 -19.42 -24.45 -9.57
C GLY A 76 -18.70 -25.71 -9.09
N PHE A 77 -17.36 -25.69 -8.99
CA PHE A 77 -16.52 -26.85 -8.68
C PHE A 77 -16.58 -27.29 -7.20
N PHE A 78 -16.99 -26.39 -6.30
CA PHE A 78 -17.22 -26.70 -4.88
C PHE A 78 -18.60 -27.32 -4.59
N GLY A 79 -19.48 -27.40 -5.59
CA GLY A 79 -20.65 -28.26 -5.49
C GLY A 79 -20.14 -29.69 -5.34
N ASN A 80 -20.34 -30.30 -4.17
CA ASN A 80 -20.08 -31.73 -3.91
C ASN A 80 -20.29 -32.51 -5.20
N THR A 81 -19.30 -33.29 -5.61
CA THR A 81 -19.23 -34.08 -6.86
C THR A 81 -20.46 -34.97 -7.16
N GLU A 82 -21.44 -35.02 -6.25
CA GLU A 82 -22.70 -35.76 -6.34
C GLU A 82 -23.96 -34.87 -6.48
N ARG A 83 -23.89 -33.54 -6.27
CA ARG A 83 -25.02 -32.62 -6.45
C ARG A 83 -24.91 -31.92 -7.81
N GLN A 84 -25.85 -32.23 -8.71
CA GLN A 84 -26.07 -31.40 -9.90
C GLN A 84 -26.24 -29.94 -9.48
N LEU A 85 -25.54 -29.03 -10.18
CA LEU A 85 -25.73 -27.59 -9.98
C LEU A 85 -27.21 -27.25 -10.14
N PRO A 86 -27.78 -26.36 -9.31
CA PRO A 86 -29.15 -25.90 -9.50
C PRO A 86 -29.38 -25.43 -10.94
N ASN A 87 -30.55 -25.72 -11.52
CA ASN A 87 -30.88 -25.32 -12.90
C ASN A 87 -30.74 -23.81 -13.15
N TYR A 88 -30.75 -23.00 -12.09
CA TYR A 88 -30.61 -21.54 -12.13
C TYR A 88 -29.25 -21.04 -11.67
N PHE A 89 -28.27 -21.92 -11.49
CA PHE A 89 -26.96 -21.57 -10.93
C PHE A 89 -26.30 -20.41 -11.67
N TYR A 90 -26.13 -20.51 -12.99
CA TYR A 90 -25.49 -19.44 -13.77
C TYR A 90 -26.30 -18.15 -13.84
N TRP A 91 -27.63 -18.25 -13.73
CA TRP A 91 -28.49 -17.08 -13.66
C TRP A 91 -28.34 -16.37 -12.30
N GLY A 92 -28.42 -17.11 -11.19
CA GLY A 92 -28.18 -16.61 -9.84
C GLY A 92 -26.76 -16.08 -9.67
N LEU A 93 -25.78 -16.74 -10.29
CA LEU A 93 -24.38 -16.31 -10.31
C LEU A 93 -24.23 -14.95 -10.99
N GLY A 94 -24.90 -14.75 -12.12
CA GLY A 94 -24.95 -13.46 -12.79
C GLY A 94 -25.55 -12.37 -11.91
N GLN A 95 -26.64 -12.67 -11.19
CA GLN A 95 -27.27 -11.71 -10.27
C GLN A 95 -26.36 -11.36 -9.09
N MET A 96 -25.71 -12.36 -8.49
CA MET A 96 -24.75 -12.17 -7.41
C MET A 96 -23.56 -11.31 -7.87
N GLN A 97 -22.99 -11.61 -9.04
CA GLN A 97 -21.88 -10.85 -9.62
C GLN A 97 -22.25 -9.38 -9.84
N MET A 98 -23.42 -9.13 -10.42
CA MET A 98 -23.95 -7.78 -10.61
C MET A 98 -24.12 -7.05 -9.27
N TYR A 99 -24.71 -7.71 -8.27
CA TYR A 99 -24.91 -7.14 -6.95
C TYR A 99 -23.58 -6.77 -6.26
N LEU A 100 -22.63 -7.71 -6.21
CA LEU A 100 -21.33 -7.49 -5.59
C LEU A 100 -20.56 -6.36 -6.26
N TYR A 101 -20.64 -6.28 -7.58
CA TYR A 101 -20.03 -5.19 -8.34
C TYR A 101 -20.66 -3.83 -8.02
N HIS A 102 -22.00 -3.72 -8.05
CA HIS A 102 -22.67 -2.45 -7.77
C HIS A 102 -22.51 -2.00 -6.31
N LYS A 103 -22.63 -2.93 -5.36
CA LYS A 103 -22.40 -2.65 -3.94
C LYS A 103 -20.98 -2.11 -3.71
N ALA A 104 -19.98 -2.74 -4.33
CA ALA A 104 -18.60 -2.30 -4.20
C ALA A 104 -18.35 -0.92 -4.87
N LEU A 105 -19.04 -0.59 -5.97
CA LEU A 105 -18.98 0.75 -6.56
C LEU A 105 -19.63 1.81 -5.65
N GLU A 106 -20.80 1.51 -5.09
CA GLU A 106 -21.50 2.41 -4.17
C GLU A 106 -20.65 2.72 -2.92
N GLU A 107 -20.07 1.68 -2.30
CA GLU A 107 -19.12 1.84 -1.18
C GLU A 107 -17.89 2.69 -1.58
N LEU A 108 -17.36 2.51 -2.81
CA LEU A 108 -16.23 3.31 -3.29
C LEU A 108 -16.62 4.78 -3.55
N GLU A 109 -17.83 5.04 -4.03
CA GLU A 109 -18.36 6.39 -4.22
C GLU A 109 -18.60 7.11 -2.89
N GLU A 110 -19.12 6.42 -1.88
CA GLU A 110 -19.28 6.96 -0.53
C GLU A 110 -17.92 7.34 0.08
N VAL A 111 -16.94 6.43 0.01
CA VAL A 111 -15.57 6.68 0.48
C VAL A 111 -14.92 7.86 -0.27
N ARG A 112 -15.23 8.05 -1.56
CA ARG A 112 -14.79 9.23 -2.33
C ARG A 112 -15.47 10.50 -1.89
N ALA A 113 -16.78 10.46 -1.68
CA ALA A 113 -17.54 11.61 -1.22
C ALA A 113 -17.03 12.08 0.16
N GLU A 114 -16.66 11.16 1.04
CA GLU A 114 -16.03 11.46 2.33
C GLU A 114 -14.62 12.04 2.16
N LYS A 115 -13.75 11.41 1.36
CA LYS A 115 -12.39 11.91 1.09
C LYS A 115 -12.39 13.27 0.38
N SER A 116 -13.36 13.54 -0.49
CA SER A 116 -13.53 14.83 -1.17
C SER A 116 -13.89 15.93 -0.16
N LYS A 117 -14.77 15.64 0.80
CA LYS A 117 -15.10 16.57 1.90
C LYS A 117 -13.88 16.84 2.77
N GLU A 118 -13.08 15.83 3.11
CA GLU A 118 -11.82 16.02 3.86
C GLU A 118 -10.77 16.83 3.08
N GLN A 119 -10.64 16.60 1.78
CA GLN A 119 -9.74 17.38 0.92
C GLN A 119 -10.17 18.85 0.80
N SER A 120 -11.48 19.12 0.69
CA SER A 120 -12.04 20.48 0.70
C SER A 120 -11.69 21.25 1.99
N VAL A 121 -11.84 20.61 3.15
CA VAL A 121 -11.49 21.20 4.45
C VAL A 121 -9.97 21.43 4.57
N SER A 122 -9.16 20.51 4.06
CA SER A 122 -7.70 20.67 4.06
C SER A 122 -7.20 21.77 3.09
N ALA A 123 -7.89 21.98 1.96
CA ALA A 123 -7.59 23.04 1.01
C ALA A 123 -7.92 24.43 1.58
N GLN A 124 -9.05 24.57 2.30
CA GLN A 124 -9.38 25.79 3.05
C GLN A 124 -8.35 26.08 4.15
N LYS A 125 -7.91 25.06 4.89
CA LYS A 125 -6.88 25.20 5.94
C LYS A 125 -5.50 25.59 5.37
N ARG A 126 -5.14 25.09 4.18
CA ARG A 126 -3.93 25.51 3.46
C ARG A 126 -4.02 26.94 2.93
N GLN A 127 -5.17 27.38 2.43
CA GLN A 127 -5.36 28.78 2.03
C GLN A 127 -5.30 29.74 3.23
N ALA A 128 -5.89 29.37 4.37
CA ALA A 128 -5.78 30.15 5.61
C ALA A 128 -4.32 30.25 6.10
N LYS A 129 -3.56 29.14 6.07
CA LYS A 129 -2.13 29.14 6.43
C LYS A 129 -1.26 29.95 5.45
N ARG A 130 -1.57 29.94 4.15
CA ARG A 130 -0.87 30.78 3.17
C ARG A 130 -1.11 32.27 3.41
N ARG A 131 -2.34 32.68 3.74
CA ARG A 131 -2.65 34.08 4.10
C ARG A 131 -1.86 34.52 5.33
N TRP A 132 -1.80 33.67 6.35
CA TRP A 132 -1.03 33.93 7.57
C TRP A 132 0.48 34.08 7.32
N ASN A 133 1.08 33.20 6.51
CA ASN A 133 2.51 33.29 6.22
C ASN A 133 2.88 34.50 5.36
N VAL A 134 2.03 34.90 4.41
CA VAL A 134 2.28 36.09 3.58
C VAL A 134 2.25 37.39 4.39
N GLU A 135 1.45 37.47 5.47
CA GLU A 135 1.46 38.60 6.40
C GLU A 135 2.71 38.63 7.30
N ARG A 136 3.38 37.49 7.51
CA ARG A 136 4.54 37.39 8.41
C ARG A 136 5.89 37.52 7.70
N ASP A 137 5.94 37.16 6.43
CA ASP A 137 7.17 37.14 5.63
C ASP A 137 7.47 38.49 4.92
N GLN A 138 6.71 39.56 5.24
CA GLN A 138 7.03 40.93 4.77
C GLN A 138 8.12 41.64 5.58
N ASP A 139 8.55 41.10 6.72
CA ASP A 139 9.48 41.76 7.65
C ASP A 139 10.92 41.21 7.64
N ASP A 140 11.22 40.11 6.94
CA ASP A 140 12.55 39.49 6.94
C ASP A 140 13.12 39.31 5.51
N ASP A 141 13.65 40.39 4.94
CA ASP A 141 14.54 40.33 3.77
C ASP A 141 16.00 40.21 4.25
N GLU A 142 16.55 38.99 4.24
CA GLU A 142 18.01 38.76 4.26
C GLU A 142 18.49 37.93 3.04
N PRO A 143 19.68 38.23 2.47
CA PRO A 143 20.08 37.72 1.17
C PRO A 143 20.74 36.33 1.19
N SER A 144 20.40 35.52 0.19
CA SER A 144 20.85 34.12 0.01
C SER A 144 22.33 33.99 -0.43
N PRO A 145 23.09 32.98 0.06
CA PRO A 145 24.47 32.74 -0.37
C PRO A 145 24.57 31.81 -1.61
N VAL A 146 25.56 32.10 -2.45
CA VAL A 146 25.81 31.55 -3.80
C VAL A 146 26.58 30.21 -3.75
N LYS A 147 26.11 29.21 -4.54
CA LYS A 147 26.75 27.89 -4.77
C LYS A 147 27.96 27.98 -5.72
N LYS A 148 29.01 27.16 -5.48
CA LYS A 148 30.02 26.79 -6.49
C LYS A 148 30.23 25.26 -6.53
N MET A 149 30.47 24.73 -7.72
CA MET A 149 30.41 23.32 -8.11
C MET A 149 31.72 22.90 -8.81
N LYS A 150 32.22 21.68 -8.48
CA LYS A 150 33.04 20.63 -9.18
C LYS A 150 34.13 21.03 -10.21
N THR A 151 35.21 20.26 -10.44
CA THR A 151 35.25 18.99 -11.23
C THR A 151 36.67 18.36 -11.23
N GLU A 152 36.76 17.02 -11.41
CA GLU A 152 37.95 16.14 -11.60
C GLU A 152 38.47 16.11 -13.06
N VAL A 153 39.63 15.44 -13.35
CA VAL A 153 39.88 14.50 -14.49
C VAL A 153 41.33 13.92 -14.48
N GLU A 154 41.44 12.70 -15.02
CA GLU A 154 42.51 11.66 -15.04
C GLU A 154 43.72 11.84 -16.00
N THR A 155 44.70 10.92 -15.86
CA THR A 155 45.95 10.63 -16.64
C THR A 155 45.70 9.75 -17.89
N PRO A 156 46.69 9.46 -18.79
CA PRO A 156 47.56 8.25 -18.65
C PRO A 156 48.98 8.30 -19.35
N ILE A 157 49.66 7.12 -19.38
CA ILE A 157 51.09 6.77 -19.56
C ILE A 157 51.40 6.08 -20.92
N GLU A 158 52.66 6.06 -21.40
CA GLU A 158 53.16 5.05 -22.37
C GLU A 158 54.69 4.71 -22.27
N ALA A 159 55.13 3.64 -22.96
CA ALA A 159 56.20 2.69 -22.59
C ALA A 159 57.37 2.49 -23.61
N GLN A 160 58.31 1.57 -23.26
CA GLN A 160 59.19 0.69 -24.08
C GLN A 160 60.73 0.94 -24.21
N ARG A 161 61.47 -0.19 -24.27
CA ARG A 161 62.93 -0.41 -24.41
C ARG A 161 63.22 -1.44 -25.53
N THR A 162 64.43 -1.44 -26.09
CA THR A 162 65.08 -2.59 -26.77
C THR A 162 66.64 -2.48 -26.79
N PRO A 163 67.42 -3.59 -26.89
CA PRO A 163 68.90 -3.61 -26.86
C PRO A 163 69.56 -4.21 -28.15
N PRO A 164 70.91 -4.30 -28.24
CA PRO A 164 71.54 -5.48 -28.89
C PRO A 164 72.91 -5.94 -28.33
N ALA A 165 73.35 -7.13 -28.76
CA ALA A 165 74.60 -7.83 -28.43
C ALA A 165 75.55 -7.99 -29.65
N SER A 166 76.83 -8.32 -29.41
CA SER A 166 77.88 -8.64 -30.42
C SER A 166 78.70 -9.89 -30.03
N PRO A 167 79.29 -10.65 -30.98
CA PRO A 167 80.36 -11.61 -30.69
C PRO A 167 81.65 -11.37 -31.51
N SER A 168 82.78 -11.90 -31.04
CA SER A 168 84.06 -11.95 -31.78
C SER A 168 84.78 -13.28 -31.53
N ALA A 169 85.37 -13.83 -32.59
CA ALA A 169 86.08 -15.11 -32.65
C ALA A 169 87.60 -14.95 -32.49
N ALA A 170 88.30 -16.05 -32.18
CA ALA A 170 89.75 -16.19 -32.38
C ALA A 170 90.13 -17.65 -32.69
N ALA A 171 91.11 -17.78 -33.60
CA ALA A 171 91.64 -19.00 -34.20
C ALA A 171 92.91 -19.51 -33.49
N GLN A 172 93.33 -20.77 -33.78
CA GLN A 172 94.74 -21.17 -33.91
C GLN A 172 94.89 -22.61 -34.48
N SER A 173 96.01 -22.83 -35.17
CA SER A 173 96.49 -24.01 -35.95
C SER A 173 97.60 -24.77 -35.15
N PRO A 174 98.30 -25.82 -35.64
CA PRO A 174 97.97 -26.91 -36.57
C PRO A 174 98.09 -28.29 -35.87
N ALA A 175 97.25 -29.27 -36.24
CA ALA A 175 97.45 -30.66 -35.84
C ALA A 175 97.07 -31.57 -37.02
N ASN A 176 97.72 -32.73 -37.11
CA ASN A 176 97.54 -33.81 -38.10
C ASN A 176 96.25 -33.70 -38.92
N LEU A 177 96.30 -33.77 -40.25
CA LEU A 177 95.10 -33.64 -41.11
C LEU A 177 93.93 -34.55 -40.62
N GLY A 178 94.24 -35.72 -40.08
CA GLY A 178 93.28 -36.62 -39.44
C GLY A 178 92.71 -36.13 -38.09
N GLU A 179 93.48 -35.41 -37.27
CA GLU A 179 93.01 -34.74 -36.03
C GLU A 179 92.26 -33.44 -36.33
N LEU A 180 92.65 -32.70 -37.38
CA LEU A 180 91.91 -31.53 -37.86
C LEU A 180 90.53 -31.94 -38.38
N LEU A 181 90.46 -32.99 -39.19
CA LEU A 181 89.18 -33.52 -39.69
C LEU A 181 88.33 -34.11 -38.56
N LYS A 182 88.93 -34.80 -37.57
CA LYS A 182 88.20 -35.29 -36.39
C LYS A 182 87.69 -34.16 -35.50
N SER A 183 88.49 -33.12 -35.25
CA SER A 183 88.08 -31.97 -34.44
C SER A 183 87.08 -31.06 -35.17
N GLN A 184 87.21 -30.92 -36.50
CA GLN A 184 86.24 -30.22 -37.33
C GLN A 184 84.92 -30.99 -37.38
N ALA A 185 84.97 -32.32 -37.59
CA ALA A 185 83.79 -33.18 -37.49
C ALA A 185 83.14 -33.05 -36.10
N GLN A 186 83.92 -33.14 -35.02
CA GLN A 186 83.43 -33.03 -33.64
C GLN A 186 82.86 -31.63 -33.31
N LYS A 187 83.43 -30.55 -33.89
CA LYS A 187 82.85 -29.20 -33.82
C LYS A 187 81.52 -29.14 -34.55
N PHE A 188 81.43 -29.66 -35.78
CA PHE A 188 80.16 -29.76 -36.50
C PHE A 188 79.14 -30.59 -35.73
N THR A 189 79.51 -31.74 -35.15
CA THR A 189 78.60 -32.54 -34.33
C THR A 189 78.13 -31.77 -33.10
N ASN A 190 79.03 -31.05 -32.42
CA ASN A 190 78.68 -30.24 -31.24
C ASN A 190 77.79 -29.04 -31.59
N GLU A 191 78.04 -28.37 -32.71
CA GLU A 191 77.21 -27.27 -33.20
C GLU A 191 75.83 -27.77 -33.65
N THR A 192 75.79 -28.94 -34.31
CA THR A 192 74.53 -29.59 -34.71
C THR A 192 73.75 -30.03 -33.48
N ASN A 193 74.40 -30.63 -32.47
CA ASN A 193 73.76 -30.99 -31.21
C ASN A 193 73.21 -29.76 -30.48
N LYS A 194 73.97 -28.66 -30.41
CA LYS A 194 73.48 -27.40 -29.83
C LYS A 194 72.29 -26.82 -30.60
N ALA A 195 72.30 -26.90 -31.93
CA ALA A 195 71.19 -26.43 -32.75
C ALA A 195 69.94 -27.32 -32.57
N VAL A 196 70.11 -28.64 -32.45
CA VAL A 196 69.04 -29.58 -32.14
C VAL A 196 68.50 -29.34 -30.74
N ASP A 197 69.36 -29.18 -29.73
CA ASP A 197 68.95 -28.89 -28.36
C ASP A 197 68.19 -27.56 -28.26
N ALA A 198 68.66 -26.51 -28.93
CA ALA A 198 67.97 -25.23 -29.01
C ALA A 198 66.61 -25.33 -29.72
N HIS A 199 66.53 -26.17 -30.77
CA HIS A 199 65.27 -26.42 -31.48
C HIS A 199 64.27 -27.20 -30.62
N VAL A 200 64.75 -28.20 -29.87
CA VAL A 200 63.95 -28.97 -28.91
C VAL A 200 63.46 -28.08 -27.78
N GLU A 201 64.32 -27.22 -27.20
CA GLU A 201 63.90 -26.25 -26.18
C GLU A 201 62.82 -25.29 -26.69
N LEU A 202 62.96 -24.79 -27.92
CA LEU A 202 61.97 -23.91 -28.54
C LEU A 202 60.63 -24.63 -28.77
N LEU A 203 60.67 -25.87 -29.26
CA LEU A 203 59.47 -26.70 -29.45
C LEU A 203 58.78 -27.01 -28.13
N VAL A 204 59.54 -27.39 -27.11
CA VAL A 204 59.00 -27.68 -25.77
C VAL A 204 58.40 -26.42 -25.16
N LYS A 205 59.08 -25.26 -25.22
CA LYS A 205 58.52 -23.98 -24.76
C LYS A 205 57.25 -23.62 -25.50
N ALA A 206 57.24 -23.65 -26.83
CA ALA A 206 56.07 -23.32 -27.62
C ALA A 206 54.88 -24.27 -27.32
N GLN A 207 55.15 -25.56 -27.10
CA GLN A 207 54.12 -26.54 -26.80
C GLN A 207 53.57 -26.39 -25.38
N VAL A 208 54.42 -26.12 -24.39
CA VAL A 208 54.00 -25.81 -23.02
C VAL A 208 53.18 -24.51 -22.99
N GLU A 209 53.65 -23.47 -23.65
CA GLU A 209 52.95 -22.18 -23.71
C GLU A 209 51.59 -22.29 -24.40
N LYS A 210 51.48 -23.11 -25.46
CA LYS A 210 50.22 -23.41 -26.14
C LYS A 210 49.22 -24.15 -25.24
N GLN A 211 49.69 -24.95 -24.28
CA GLN A 211 48.82 -25.63 -23.31
C GLN A 211 48.51 -24.79 -22.06
N VAL A 212 49.44 -23.95 -21.62
CA VAL A 212 49.32 -23.14 -20.40
C VAL A 212 48.48 -21.89 -20.64
N ARG A 213 48.67 -21.19 -21.77
CA ARG A 213 48.00 -19.92 -22.08
C ARG A 213 46.45 -20.01 -22.02
N PRO A 214 45.79 -21.05 -22.55
CA PRO A 214 44.33 -21.19 -22.42
C PRO A 214 43.87 -21.44 -20.97
N ARG A 215 44.69 -22.13 -20.16
CA ARG A 215 44.38 -22.38 -18.74
C ARG A 215 44.53 -21.12 -17.90
N GLU A 216 45.57 -20.33 -18.14
CA GLU A 216 45.76 -19.03 -17.50
C GLU A 216 44.63 -18.06 -17.85
N GLN A 217 44.23 -18.02 -19.12
CA GLN A 217 43.07 -17.23 -19.58
C GLN A 217 41.79 -17.65 -18.85
N CYS A 218 41.52 -18.96 -18.78
CA CYS A 218 40.34 -19.49 -18.10
C CYS A 218 40.33 -19.16 -16.59
N LEU A 219 41.50 -19.17 -15.93
CA LEU A 219 41.63 -18.76 -14.53
C LEU A 219 41.37 -17.26 -14.33
N LEU A 220 41.89 -16.41 -15.21
CA LEU A 220 41.65 -14.96 -15.16
C LEU A 220 40.16 -14.63 -15.40
N ASP A 221 39.54 -15.27 -16.40
CA ASP A 221 38.12 -15.11 -16.67
C ASP A 221 37.27 -15.59 -15.48
N GLY A 222 37.67 -16.69 -14.83
CA GLY A 222 37.04 -17.19 -13.61
C GLY A 222 37.17 -16.23 -12.42
N GLN A 223 38.33 -15.60 -12.22
CA GLN A 223 38.53 -14.58 -11.19
C GLN A 223 37.68 -13.33 -11.45
N LEU A 224 37.60 -12.89 -12.71
CA LEU A 224 36.76 -11.76 -13.10
C LEU A 224 35.27 -12.06 -12.85
N ALA A 225 34.82 -13.27 -13.20
CA ALA A 225 33.45 -13.70 -12.96
C ALA A 225 33.10 -13.74 -11.46
N LEU A 226 34.02 -14.21 -10.62
CA LEU A 226 33.87 -14.18 -9.16
C LEU A 226 33.76 -12.75 -8.62
N ALA A 227 34.66 -11.85 -9.05
CA ALA A 227 34.62 -10.45 -8.62
C ALA A 227 33.30 -9.76 -9.02
N VAL A 228 32.78 -10.04 -10.22
CA VAL A 228 31.48 -9.54 -10.67
C VAL A 228 30.33 -10.12 -9.84
N ALA A 229 30.39 -11.41 -9.50
CA ALA A 229 29.38 -12.05 -8.65
C ALA A 229 29.38 -11.46 -7.23
N GLU A 230 30.54 -11.25 -6.63
CA GLU A 230 30.69 -10.62 -5.31
C GLU A 230 30.18 -9.17 -5.31
N SER A 231 30.48 -8.40 -6.35
CA SER A 231 29.97 -7.03 -6.50
C SER A 231 28.45 -7.00 -6.58
N ARG A 232 27.84 -7.91 -7.37
CA ARG A 232 26.38 -8.03 -7.46
C ARG A 232 25.75 -8.47 -6.14
N LEU A 233 26.43 -9.33 -5.39
CA LEU A 233 25.96 -9.80 -4.09
C LEU A 233 25.94 -8.63 -3.09
N LYS A 234 27.03 -7.86 -3.00
CA LYS A 234 27.09 -6.64 -2.16
C LYS A 234 26.00 -5.63 -2.54
N GLU A 235 25.78 -5.39 -3.82
CA GLU A 235 24.72 -4.48 -4.27
C GLU A 235 23.31 -4.97 -3.88
N ARG A 236 23.08 -6.28 -3.90
CA ARG A 236 21.81 -6.85 -3.44
C ARG A 236 21.65 -6.74 -1.92
N GLU A 237 22.72 -6.97 -1.17
CA GLU A 237 22.71 -6.80 0.30
C GLU A 237 22.42 -5.36 0.70
N THR A 238 23.03 -4.36 0.03
CA THR A 238 22.75 -2.95 0.32
C THR A 238 21.31 -2.59 -0.01
N ARG A 239 20.78 -3.05 -1.15
CA ARG A 239 19.37 -2.83 -1.51
C ARG A 239 18.40 -3.48 -0.52
N LEU A 240 18.73 -4.66 -0.01
CA LEU A 240 17.93 -5.35 1.00
C LEU A 240 17.95 -4.58 2.32
N ALA A 241 19.12 -4.11 2.76
CA ALA A 241 19.26 -3.28 3.95
C ALA A 241 18.49 -1.95 3.83
N GLU A 242 18.54 -1.30 2.66
CA GLU A 242 17.75 -0.09 2.38
C GLU A 242 16.24 -0.36 2.42
N ALA A 243 15.79 -1.45 1.82
CA ALA A 243 14.38 -1.84 1.84
C ALA A 243 13.89 -2.17 3.27
N GLU A 244 14.69 -2.86 4.08
CA GLU A 244 14.38 -3.12 5.49
C GLU A 244 14.32 -1.83 6.31
N ALA A 245 15.24 -0.90 6.09
CA ALA A 245 15.24 0.39 6.76
C ALA A 245 14.01 1.23 6.39
N GLU A 246 13.63 1.24 5.11
CA GLU A 246 12.41 1.91 4.64
C GLU A 246 11.15 1.26 5.23
N GLN A 247 11.10 -0.08 5.30
CA GLN A 247 9.98 -0.79 5.91
C GLN A 247 9.86 -0.47 7.40
N ARG A 248 10.96 -0.48 8.15
CA ARG A 248 10.95 -0.10 9.58
C ARG A 248 10.46 1.32 9.76
N ARG A 249 10.92 2.25 8.93
CA ARG A 249 10.46 3.65 8.96
C ARG A 249 8.96 3.77 8.67
N LYS A 250 8.45 3.06 7.67
CA LYS A 250 7.01 3.03 7.36
C LYS A 250 6.20 2.44 8.52
N GLN A 251 6.69 1.38 9.15
CA GLN A 251 6.06 0.79 10.34
C GLN A 251 6.01 1.79 11.49
N THR A 252 7.08 2.52 11.78
CA THR A 252 7.07 3.55 12.84
C THR A 252 6.13 4.70 12.51
N GLU A 253 6.10 5.16 11.26
CA GLU A 253 5.18 6.22 10.83
C GLU A 253 3.70 5.77 10.93
N GLU A 254 3.42 4.50 10.64
CA GLU A 254 2.08 3.91 10.79
C GLU A 254 1.68 3.77 12.27
N THR A 255 2.59 3.31 13.14
CA THR A 255 2.32 3.21 14.58
C THR A 255 2.07 4.58 15.20
N ASP A 256 2.88 5.59 14.84
CA ASP A 256 2.70 6.95 15.35
C ASP A 256 1.37 7.57 14.86
N ALA A 257 1.00 7.30 13.61
CA ALA A 257 -0.29 7.73 13.06
C ALA A 257 -1.47 7.03 13.76
N MET A 258 -1.31 5.76 14.15
CA MET A 258 -2.31 5.01 14.91
C MET A 258 -2.49 5.59 16.31
N ILE A 259 -1.38 5.80 17.04
CA ILE A 259 -1.40 6.40 18.39
C ILE A 259 -2.12 7.75 18.38
N LYS A 260 -1.80 8.60 17.39
CA LYS A 260 -2.45 9.92 17.26
C LYS A 260 -3.96 9.82 16.99
N ARG A 261 -4.39 8.82 16.20
CA ARG A 261 -5.82 8.58 15.97
C ARG A 261 -6.53 8.12 17.24
N GLU A 262 -5.90 7.25 18.02
CA GLU A 262 -6.45 6.80 19.30
C GLU A 262 -6.58 7.97 20.30
N GLU A 263 -5.57 8.83 20.41
CA GLU A 263 -5.65 10.04 21.23
C GLU A 263 -6.81 10.98 20.80
N ASP A 264 -7.01 11.14 19.49
CA ASP A 264 -8.11 11.95 18.96
C ASP A 264 -9.48 11.29 19.21
N VAL A 265 -9.57 9.96 19.25
CA VAL A 265 -10.80 9.24 19.63
C VAL A 265 -11.09 9.46 21.12
N VAL A 266 -10.10 9.28 22.00
CA VAL A 266 -10.26 9.49 23.44
C VAL A 266 -10.73 10.93 23.73
N LYS A 267 -10.13 11.94 23.11
CA LYS A 267 -10.57 13.34 23.26
C LYS A 267 -12.01 13.56 22.81
N ARG A 268 -12.44 12.91 21.72
CA ARG A 268 -13.85 12.99 21.27
C ARG A 268 -14.79 12.32 22.27
N GLU A 269 -14.39 11.19 22.85
CA GLU A 269 -15.17 10.49 23.87
C GLU A 269 -15.31 11.33 25.14
N GLU A 270 -14.25 12.00 25.58
CA GLU A 270 -14.27 12.95 26.70
C GLU A 270 -15.26 14.09 26.44
N VAL A 271 -15.17 14.75 25.29
CA VAL A 271 -16.12 15.82 24.90
C VAL A 271 -17.57 15.30 24.86
N MET A 272 -17.79 14.10 24.32
CA MET A 272 -19.12 13.48 24.29
C MET A 272 -19.61 13.12 25.71
N ALA A 273 -18.73 12.78 26.65
CA ALA A 273 -19.09 12.55 28.04
C ALA A 273 -19.48 13.86 28.74
N GLU A 274 -18.76 14.94 28.51
CA GLU A 274 -19.09 16.28 29.00
C GLU A 274 -20.45 16.75 28.48
N LEU A 275 -20.69 16.65 27.17
CA LEU A 275 -21.97 17.02 26.57
C LEU A 275 -23.15 16.19 27.11
N ARG A 276 -22.94 14.89 27.39
CA ARG A 276 -23.98 14.06 28.03
C ARG A 276 -24.28 14.52 29.45
N LYS A 277 -23.26 14.93 30.21
CA LYS A 277 -23.42 15.48 31.56
C LYS A 277 -24.19 16.80 31.51
N GLU A 278 -23.78 17.74 30.66
CA GLU A 278 -24.47 19.02 30.48
C GLU A 278 -25.93 18.82 30.05
N ASN A 279 -26.20 17.90 29.11
CA ASN A 279 -27.55 17.61 28.69
C ASN A 279 -28.41 17.04 29.83
N ALA A 280 -27.85 16.15 30.66
CA ALA A 280 -28.56 15.64 31.85
C ALA A 280 -28.87 16.76 32.86
N GLU A 281 -27.96 17.72 33.06
CA GLU A 281 -28.18 18.89 33.91
C GLU A 281 -29.30 19.78 33.34
N TRP A 282 -29.29 20.04 32.03
CA TRP A 282 -30.35 20.80 31.35
C TRP A 282 -31.70 20.11 31.41
N GLU A 283 -31.76 18.78 31.19
CA GLU A 283 -32.99 18.01 31.34
C GLU A 283 -33.54 18.08 32.77
N ALA A 284 -32.68 17.98 33.78
CA ALA A 284 -33.07 18.12 35.18
C ALA A 284 -33.61 19.53 35.47
N HIS A 285 -32.97 20.57 34.92
CA HIS A 285 -33.42 21.94 35.04
C HIS A 285 -34.79 22.17 34.39
N CYS A 286 -35.00 21.65 33.16
CA CYS A 286 -36.30 21.71 32.48
C CYS A 286 -37.41 21.03 33.29
N LYS A 287 -37.16 19.83 33.82
CA LYS A 287 -38.14 19.12 34.69
C LYS A 287 -38.48 19.92 35.95
N SER A 288 -37.49 20.58 36.55
CA SER A 288 -37.70 21.46 37.72
C SER A 288 -38.58 22.67 37.38
N LEU A 289 -38.33 23.30 36.23
CA LEU A 289 -39.15 24.41 35.74
C LEU A 289 -40.58 23.96 35.41
N GLU A 290 -40.76 22.81 34.76
CA GLU A 290 -42.07 22.22 34.48
C GLU A 290 -42.85 21.95 35.77
N ALA A 291 -42.21 21.36 36.78
CA ALA A 291 -42.83 21.16 38.09
C ALA A 291 -43.24 22.49 38.73
N THR A 292 -42.38 23.50 38.67
CA THR A 292 -42.68 24.85 39.17
C THR A 292 -43.87 25.46 38.43
N LEU A 293 -43.91 25.33 37.10
CA LEU A 293 -45.01 25.81 36.26
C LEU A 293 -46.34 25.10 36.60
N GLN A 294 -46.31 23.78 36.80
CA GLN A 294 -47.50 23.04 37.25
C GLN A 294 -48.00 23.51 38.62
N THR A 295 -47.10 23.72 39.58
CA THR A 295 -47.50 24.21 40.92
C THR A 295 -48.08 25.62 40.87
N THR A 296 -47.52 26.52 40.05
CA THR A 296 -48.02 27.89 39.89
C THR A 296 -49.35 27.93 39.13
N SER A 297 -49.51 27.09 38.10
CA SER A 297 -50.79 26.91 37.39
C SER A 297 -51.90 26.46 38.35
N LYS A 298 -51.63 25.44 39.18
CA LYS A 298 -52.60 24.98 40.18
C LYS A 298 -52.98 26.07 41.19
N ARG A 299 -52.00 26.84 41.66
CA ARG A 299 -52.27 27.98 42.56
C ARG A 299 -53.11 29.07 41.88
N LEU A 300 -52.87 29.32 40.59
CA LEU A 300 -53.67 30.27 39.82
C LEU A 300 -55.12 29.79 39.74
N GLU A 301 -55.35 28.52 39.43
CA GLU A 301 -56.69 27.90 39.42
C GLU A 301 -57.39 28.09 40.78
N GLU A 302 -56.73 27.74 41.88
CA GLU A 302 -57.28 27.94 43.24
C GLU A 302 -57.59 29.42 43.54
N LEU A 303 -56.78 30.35 43.07
CA LEU A 303 -57.02 31.79 43.23
C LEU A 303 -58.21 32.25 42.38
N THR A 304 -58.35 31.75 41.14
CA THR A 304 -59.50 32.08 40.28
C THR A 304 -60.81 31.56 40.87
N GLU A 305 -60.80 30.36 41.47
CA GLU A 305 -61.97 29.84 42.20
C GLU A 305 -62.33 30.71 43.41
N LYS A 306 -61.33 31.14 44.19
CA LYS A 306 -61.54 32.04 45.33
C LYS A 306 -62.07 33.41 44.89
N GLU A 307 -61.53 33.96 43.80
CA GLU A 307 -62.01 35.21 43.23
C GLU A 307 -63.47 35.10 42.79
N ALA A 308 -63.86 34.01 42.13
CA ALA A 308 -65.25 33.76 41.75
C ALA A 308 -66.18 33.70 42.97
N ARG A 309 -65.77 33.03 44.05
CA ARG A 309 -66.53 32.99 45.32
C ARG A 309 -66.63 34.36 45.99
N LEU A 310 -65.56 35.15 45.97
CA LEU A 310 -65.56 36.52 46.51
C LEU A 310 -66.45 37.45 45.69
N LYS A 311 -66.47 37.31 44.36
CA LYS A 311 -67.38 38.06 43.48
C LYS A 311 -68.85 37.73 43.76
N ASP A 312 -69.18 36.45 43.93
CA ASP A 312 -70.53 36.02 44.33
C ASP A 312 -70.94 36.59 45.71
N LEU A 313 -70.04 36.49 46.70
CA LEU A 313 -70.30 37.04 48.05
C LEU A 313 -70.46 38.57 48.02
N ALA A 314 -69.62 39.27 47.25
CA ALA A 314 -69.72 40.71 47.08
C ALA A 314 -71.05 41.10 46.41
N GLY A 315 -71.50 40.34 45.40
CA GLY A 315 -72.82 40.52 44.78
C GLY A 315 -73.95 40.40 45.81
N LYS A 316 -73.93 39.34 46.62
CA LYS A 316 -74.91 39.13 47.71
C LYS A 316 -74.88 40.25 48.74
N HIS A 317 -73.70 40.75 49.13
CA HIS A 317 -73.59 41.88 50.05
C HIS A 317 -74.17 43.17 49.47
N VAL A 318 -73.96 43.42 48.17
CA VAL A 318 -74.56 44.57 47.47
C VAL A 318 -76.09 44.47 47.49
N GLU A 319 -76.66 43.31 47.18
CA GLU A 319 -78.11 43.08 47.25
C GLU A 319 -78.67 43.35 48.65
N VAL A 320 -78.03 42.81 49.70
CA VAL A 320 -78.44 43.06 51.10
C VAL A 320 -78.40 44.54 51.46
N LEU A 321 -77.36 45.27 51.02
CA LEU A 321 -77.26 46.71 51.26
C LEU A 321 -78.36 47.49 50.53
N GLU A 322 -78.72 47.10 49.32
CA GLU A 322 -79.85 47.69 48.59
C GLU A 322 -81.19 47.42 49.28
N ASP A 323 -81.41 46.20 49.75
CA ASP A 323 -82.64 45.83 50.47
C ASP A 323 -82.75 46.61 51.80
N LEU A 324 -81.67 46.72 52.56
CA LEU A 324 -81.63 47.55 53.77
C LEU A 324 -81.92 49.03 53.47
N LYS A 325 -81.33 49.55 52.37
CA LYS A 325 -81.60 50.93 51.93
C LYS A 325 -83.07 51.13 51.59
N ARG A 326 -83.73 50.15 50.94
CA ARG A 326 -85.17 50.19 50.65
C ARG A 326 -86.01 50.13 51.93
N ALA A 327 -85.59 49.37 52.94
CA ALA A 327 -86.33 49.23 54.20
C ALA A 327 -86.30 50.48 55.09
N ILE A 328 -85.30 51.35 54.94
CA ILE A 328 -85.14 52.59 55.71
C ILE A 328 -85.97 53.75 55.12
N GLN A 329 -86.30 53.70 53.82
CA GLN A 329 -87.03 54.74 53.09
C GLN A 329 -88.54 54.63 53.27
#